data_AF-A0A835PC07-F1
#
_entry.id   AF-A0A835PC07-F1
#
_cell.length_a   1.000
_cell.length_b   1.000
_cell.length_c   1.000
_cell.angle_alpha   90.00
_cell.angle_beta   90.00
_cell.angle_gamma   90.00
#
_symmetry.space_group_name_H-M   'P 1'
#
loop_
_entity.id
_entity.type
_entity.pdbx_description
1 polymer ?
#
loop_
_entity_poly.entity_id
_entity_poly.type
_entity_poly.pdbx_seq_one_letter_code
_entity_poly.pdbx_strand_id
1 'polypeptide(L)'
;MANKVLKSLGKKGSMIEGRQSKRESPKACKLKLGNLKGALLDTEFALHESDSNAKTYYRRGQAYVALNDMDGALGSFKKALELEPNDGGIKREIAAARKKIFDKRDQEKRAFSKMFQ
;
A
#
# COMPACT_ATOMS: atom_id res chain seq x y z
N MET A 1 -39.92 -27.06 -40.85
CA MET A 1 -38.51 -26.60 -40.80
C MET A 1 -38.22 -26.10 -39.39
N ALA A 2 -37.50 -26.79 -38.49
CA ALA A 2 -36.13 -27.33 -38.59
C ALA A 2 -35.09 -26.25 -38.93
N ASN A 3 -34.59 -25.53 -37.93
CA ASN A 3 -33.15 -25.44 -37.61
C ASN A 3 -33.00 -24.63 -36.30
N LYS A 4 -32.44 -25.18 -35.21
CA LYS A 4 -30.99 -25.34 -34.96
C LYS A 4 -30.27 -23.98 -35.10
N VAL A 5 -29.42 -23.51 -34.19
CA VAL A 5 -28.89 -24.09 -32.96
C VAL A 5 -27.97 -23.02 -32.35
N LEU A 6 -27.81 -23.10 -31.03
CA LEU A 6 -26.61 -22.73 -30.26
C LEU A 6 -26.32 -21.28 -29.83
N LYS A 7 -26.17 -21.22 -28.50
CA LYS A 7 -25.11 -20.56 -27.71
C LYS A 7 -25.18 -19.03 -27.68
N SER A 8 -25.46 -18.41 -26.53
CA SER A 8 -24.66 -18.56 -25.32
C SER A 8 -25.47 -18.15 -24.08
N LEU A 9 -25.64 -19.11 -23.17
CA LEU A 9 -25.88 -18.88 -21.75
C LEU A 9 -24.56 -18.43 -21.11
N GLY A 10 -24.56 -17.37 -20.31
CA GLY A 10 -23.37 -16.99 -19.54
C GLY A 10 -23.41 -15.57 -19.00
N LYS A 11 -24.34 -15.27 -18.09
CA LYS A 11 -24.07 -15.24 -16.64
C LYS A 11 -23.49 -13.90 -16.14
N LYS A 12 -24.29 -13.31 -15.24
CA LYS A 12 -23.92 -12.47 -14.09
C LYS A 12 -23.58 -11.03 -14.47
N GLY A 13 -24.47 -10.08 -14.24
CA GLY A 13 -24.93 -9.74 -12.90
C GLY A 13 -24.04 -8.61 -12.40
N SER A 14 -24.26 -7.41 -12.92
CA SER A 14 -23.61 -6.19 -12.45
C SER A 14 -24.17 -5.84 -11.08
N MET A 15 -23.64 -6.51 -10.07
CA MET A 15 -23.84 -6.23 -8.65
C MET A 15 -23.03 -4.96 -8.33
N ILE A 16 -23.58 -3.80 -8.70
CA ILE A 16 -23.13 -2.50 -8.23
C ILE A 16 -23.95 -2.09 -7.01
N GLU A 17 -23.86 -2.88 -5.94
CA GLU A 17 -24.35 -2.45 -4.63
C GLU A 17 -23.38 -2.86 -3.53
N GLY A 18 -23.03 -1.87 -2.71
CA GLY A 18 -22.66 -2.10 -1.32
C GLY A 18 -21.16 -2.15 -1.03
N ARG A 19 -20.60 -0.98 -0.69
CA ARG A 19 -19.79 -0.79 0.54
C ARG A 19 -19.47 0.69 0.80
N GLN A 20 -20.51 1.51 0.93
CA GLN A 20 -20.44 2.56 1.94
C GLN A 20 -20.65 1.87 3.29
N SER A 21 -19.57 1.52 3.99
CA SER A 21 -19.65 0.93 5.33
C SER A 21 -18.79 1.73 6.31
N LYS A 22 -19.54 2.48 7.15
CA LYS A 22 -19.25 2.83 8.53
C LYS A 22 -18.18 3.89 8.80
N ARG A 23 -18.68 5.11 9.00
CA ARG A 23 -18.20 6.01 10.05
C ARG A 23 -18.18 5.22 11.36
N GLU A 24 -17.03 5.17 12.01
CA GLU A 24 -16.88 5.01 13.46
C GLU A 24 -15.53 5.63 13.82
N SER A 25 -15.53 6.79 14.46
CA SER A 25 -14.34 7.53 14.87
C SER A 25 -14.10 7.37 16.37
N PRO A 26 -13.06 6.64 16.82
CA PRO A 26 -12.47 6.91 18.12
C PRO A 26 -11.60 8.17 18.00
N LYS A 27 -12.21 9.30 18.38
CA LYS A 27 -11.62 10.65 18.41
C LYS A 27 -10.56 10.73 19.52
N ALA A 28 -9.30 10.49 19.18
CA ALA A 28 -8.08 11.04 19.81
C ALA A 28 -6.80 10.44 19.19
N CYS A 29 -6.84 9.18 18.75
CA CYS A 29 -5.70 8.52 18.08
C CYS A 29 -5.81 8.51 16.54
N LYS A 30 -6.96 8.90 16.00
CA LYS A 30 -7.27 8.85 14.55
C LYS A 30 -6.72 10.01 13.72
N LEU A 31 -6.23 11.09 14.35
CA LEU A 31 -5.73 12.26 13.63
C LEU A 31 -4.47 11.95 12.82
N LYS A 32 -3.56 11.15 13.40
CA LYS A 32 -2.35 10.69 12.69
C LYS A 32 -2.73 9.64 11.64
N LEU A 33 -3.42 8.56 12.01
CA LEU A 33 -3.79 7.51 11.04
C LEU A 33 -4.71 7.98 9.90
N GLY A 34 -5.61 8.92 10.15
CA GLY A 34 -6.51 9.48 9.14
C GLY A 34 -5.75 10.32 8.11
N ASN A 35 -4.75 11.08 8.55
CA ASN A 35 -3.90 11.86 7.66
C ASN A 35 -2.97 10.95 6.85
N LEU A 36 -2.45 9.86 7.42
CA LEU A 36 -1.57 8.93 6.69
C LEU A 36 -2.26 8.22 5.53
N LYS A 37 -3.53 7.82 5.70
CA LYS A 37 -4.31 7.28 4.58
C LYS A 37 -4.65 8.35 3.55
N GLY A 38 -4.92 9.58 3.99
CA GLY A 38 -5.07 10.74 3.09
C GLY A 38 -3.81 11.02 2.28
N ALA A 39 -2.62 10.92 2.90
CA ALA A 39 -1.34 11.10 2.23
C ALA A 39 -1.07 10.02 1.17
N LEU A 40 -1.46 8.76 1.44
CA LEU A 40 -1.42 7.73 0.40
C LEU A 40 -2.35 8.08 -0.77
N LEU A 41 -3.58 8.47 -0.48
CA LEU A 41 -4.56 8.84 -1.49
C LEU A 41 -4.04 10.01 -2.36
N ASP A 42 -3.48 11.04 -1.73
CA ASP A 42 -2.87 12.20 -2.40
C ASP A 42 -1.74 11.77 -3.33
N THR A 43 -0.88 10.85 -2.88
CA THR A 43 0.18 10.29 -3.75
C THR A 43 -0.38 9.44 -4.89
N GLU A 44 -1.51 8.76 -4.72
CA GLU A 44 -2.16 8.01 -5.80
C GLU A 44 -2.75 8.95 -6.87
N PHE A 45 -3.37 10.06 -6.45
CA PHE A 45 -3.83 11.10 -7.37
C PHE A 45 -2.66 11.73 -8.14
N ALA A 46 -1.57 12.09 -7.44
CA ALA A 46 -0.38 12.65 -8.08
C ALA A 46 0.25 11.69 -9.11
N LEU A 47 0.23 10.38 -8.84
CA LEU A 47 0.66 9.36 -9.80
C LEU A 47 -0.27 9.26 -11.01
N HIS A 48 -1.57 9.52 -10.82
CA HIS A 48 -2.56 9.48 -11.90
C HIS A 48 -2.49 10.72 -12.81
N GLU A 49 -2.21 11.89 -12.23
CA GLU A 49 -2.05 13.16 -12.98
C GLU A 49 -0.70 13.29 -13.72
N SER A 50 0.08 12.22 -13.82
CA SER A 50 1.40 12.17 -14.47
C SER A 50 2.53 12.92 -13.75
N ASP A 51 2.34 13.38 -12.50
CA ASP A 51 3.42 13.87 -11.63
C ASP A 51 4.21 12.70 -10.98
N SER A 52 4.43 11.65 -11.78
CA SER A 52 5.16 10.43 -11.45
C SER A 52 6.67 10.73 -11.37
N ASN A 53 7.05 11.53 -10.38
CA ASN A 53 8.43 11.88 -10.07
C ASN A 53 8.93 11.13 -8.83
N ALA A 54 10.24 11.14 -8.61
CA ALA A 54 10.84 10.48 -7.44
C ALA A 54 10.29 11.02 -6.11
N LYS A 55 9.89 12.29 -6.06
CA LYS A 55 9.34 12.93 -4.86
C LYS A 55 7.98 12.34 -4.48
N THR A 56 7.11 12.05 -5.43
CA THR A 56 5.79 11.43 -5.20
C THR A 56 5.98 10.02 -4.63
N TYR A 57 6.87 9.22 -5.21
CA TYR A 57 7.18 7.88 -4.68
C TYR A 57 7.86 7.93 -3.32
N TYR A 58 8.71 8.94 -3.07
CA TYR A 58 9.34 9.16 -1.77
C TYR A 58 8.29 9.50 -0.70
N ARG A 59 7.37 10.43 -0.98
CA ARG A 59 6.25 10.78 -0.09
C ARG A 59 5.35 9.59 0.19
N ARG A 60 5.07 8.77 -0.84
CA ARG A 60 4.32 7.52 -0.68
C ARG A 60 5.03 6.54 0.24
N GLY A 61 6.35 6.39 0.07
CA GLY A 61 7.20 5.59 0.96
C GLY A 61 7.13 6.08 2.41
N GLN A 62 7.22 7.39 2.64
CA GLN A 62 7.08 7.97 3.98
C GLN A 62 5.71 7.73 4.60
N ALA A 63 4.63 7.83 3.81
CA ALA A 63 3.28 7.50 4.27
C ALA A 63 3.18 6.03 4.71
N TYR A 64 3.78 5.10 3.96
CA TYR A 64 3.87 3.69 4.35
C TYR A 64 4.72 3.47 5.62
N VAL A 65 5.87 4.15 5.76
CA VAL A 65 6.68 4.11 6.99
C VAL A 65 5.85 4.52 8.20
N ALA A 66 5.07 5.59 8.06
CA ALA A 66 4.22 6.09 9.13
C ALA A 66 3.02 5.17 9.42
N LEU A 67 2.55 4.40 8.43
CA LEU A 67 1.59 3.31 8.62
C LEU A 67 2.20 2.05 9.22
N ASN A 68 3.49 2.07 9.53
CA ASN A 68 4.28 0.92 9.99
C ASN A 68 4.34 -0.23 8.96
N ASP A 69 4.04 0.07 7.70
CA ASP A 69 4.15 -0.83 6.56
C ASP A 69 5.51 -0.60 5.88
N MET A 70 6.53 -1.26 6.43
CA MET A 70 7.90 -1.11 5.92
C MET A 70 8.08 -1.78 4.54
N ASP A 71 7.27 -2.78 4.21
CA ASP A 71 7.36 -3.50 2.94
C ASP A 71 6.83 -2.63 1.79
N GLY A 72 5.65 -2.01 1.98
CA GLY A 72 5.10 -1.02 1.06
C GLY A 72 5.99 0.23 0.92
N ALA A 73 6.62 0.66 2.02
CA ALA A 73 7.58 1.75 2.01
C ALA A 73 8.81 1.42 1.15
N LEU A 74 9.39 0.24 1.33
CA LEU A 74 10.55 -0.22 0.57
C LEU A 74 10.27 -0.27 -0.93
N GLY A 75 9.11 -0.77 -1.34
CA GLY A 75 8.70 -0.80 -2.75
C GLY A 75 8.60 0.61 -3.35
N SER A 76 8.02 1.55 -2.61
CA SER A 76 7.86 2.94 -3.06
C SER A 76 9.22 3.66 -3.15
N PHE A 77 10.10 3.50 -2.15
CA PHE A 77 11.44 4.09 -2.20
C PHE A 77 12.32 3.48 -3.30
N LYS A 78 12.17 2.19 -3.61
CA LYS A 78 12.87 1.58 -4.76
C LYS A 78 12.49 2.25 -6.06
N LYS A 79 11.19 2.46 -6.32
CA LYS A 79 10.74 3.20 -7.51
C LYS A 79 11.25 4.64 -7.53
N ALA A 80 11.26 5.30 -6.37
CA ALA A 80 11.83 6.64 -6.26
C ALA A 80 13.33 6.64 -6.63
N LEU A 81 14.08 5.61 -6.22
CA LEU A 81 15.50 5.45 -6.53
C LEU A 81 15.74 5.09 -8.00
N GLU A 82 14.85 4.35 -8.64
CA GLU A 82 14.93 4.06 -10.08
C GLU A 82 14.80 5.35 -10.91
N LEU A 83 14.00 6.31 -10.44
CA LEU A 83 13.84 7.62 -11.07
C LEU A 83 14.99 8.57 -10.73
N GLU A 84 15.42 8.61 -9.46
CA GLU A 84 16.56 9.43 -9.01
C GLU A 84 17.61 8.59 -8.28
N PRO A 85 18.50 7.91 -9.02
CA PRO A 85 19.51 7.01 -8.44
C PRO A 85 20.59 7.75 -7.64
N ASN A 86 20.69 9.07 -7.81
CA ASN A 86 21.67 9.91 -7.13
C ASN A 86 21.17 10.49 -5.80
N ASP A 87 19.90 10.25 -5.43
CA ASP A 87 19.37 10.73 -4.16
C ASP A 87 19.86 9.85 -2.99
N GLY A 88 20.77 10.41 -2.18
CA GLY A 88 21.30 9.76 -0.99
C GLY A 88 20.32 9.68 0.19
N GLY A 89 19.24 10.46 0.16
CA GLY A 89 18.15 10.37 1.12
C GLY A 89 17.32 9.10 0.91
N ILE A 90 16.93 8.82 -0.33
CA ILE A 90 16.16 7.61 -0.69
C ILE A 90 16.94 6.33 -0.31
N LYS A 91 18.24 6.29 -0.58
CA LYS A 91 19.09 5.13 -0.21
C LYS A 91 19.13 4.89 1.30
N ARG A 92 19.17 5.96 2.09
CA ARG A 92 19.13 5.88 3.56
C ARG A 92 17.79 5.33 4.05
N GLU A 93 16.68 5.81 3.50
CA GLU A 93 15.34 5.30 3.84
C GLU A 93 15.15 3.82 3.49
N ILE A 94 15.67 3.38 2.34
CA ILE A 94 15.67 1.96 1.94
C ILE A 94 16.43 1.11 2.94
N ALA A 95 17.63 1.54 3.37
CA ALA A 95 18.43 0.82 4.34
C ALA A 95 17.72 0.74 5.70
N ALA A 96 17.10 1.84 6.15
CA ALA A 96 16.33 1.90 7.39
C ALA A 96 15.10 0.98 7.34
N ALA A 97 14.34 1.01 6.24
CA ALA A 97 13.18 0.15 6.03
C ALA A 97 13.57 -1.33 6.05
N ARG A 98 14.63 -1.73 5.34
CA ARG A 98 15.13 -3.11 5.35
C ARG A 98 15.53 -3.58 6.74
N LYS A 99 16.23 -2.75 7.50
CA LYS A 99 16.63 -3.07 8.88
C LYS A 99 15.40 -3.33 9.77
N LYS A 100 14.38 -2.48 9.67
CA LYS A 100 13.13 -2.66 10.42
C LYS A 100 12.34 -3.90 10.01
N ILE A 101 12.29 -4.23 8.71
CA ILE A 101 11.65 -5.47 8.23
C ILE A 101 12.36 -6.69 8.80
N PHE A 102 13.69 -6.71 8.76
CA PHE A 102 14.48 -7.81 9.30
C PHE A 102 14.24 -8.01 10.81
N ASP A 103 14.29 -6.92 11.57
CA ASP A 103 14.06 -6.93 13.02
C ASP A 103 12.64 -7.41 13.37
N LYS A 104 11.61 -6.88 12.68
CA LYS A 104 10.21 -7.31 12.87
C LYS A 104 10.04 -8.80 12.58
N ARG A 105 10.63 -9.30 11.49
CA ARG A 105 10.52 -10.70 11.09
C ARG A 105 11.25 -11.65 12.05
N ASP A 106 12.37 -11.21 12.64
CA ASP A 106 13.07 -11.96 13.68
C ASP A 106 12.25 -12.03 14.98
N GLN A 107 11.67 -10.89 15.40
CA GLN A 107 10.76 -10.84 16.54
C GLN A 107 9.54 -11.74 16.34
N GLU A 108 8.91 -11.71 15.16
CA GLU A 108 7.76 -12.56 14.83
C GLU A 108 8.13 -14.05 14.89
N LYS A 109 9.31 -14.44 14.39
CA LYS A 109 9.81 -15.83 14.48
C LYS A 109 10.03 -16.26 15.93
N ARG A 110 10.66 -15.42 16.75
CA ARG A 110 10.89 -15.71 18.19
C ARG A 110 9.59 -15.78 18.96
N ALA A 111 8.65 -14.87 18.68
CA ALA A 111 7.32 -14.85 19.29
C ALA A 111 6.53 -16.10 18.92
N PHE A 112 6.53 -16.48 17.64
CA PHE A 112 5.91 -17.71 17.16
C PHE A 112 6.53 -18.93 17.86
N SER A 113 7.86 -19.03 17.90
CA SER A 113 8.55 -20.15 18.58
C SER A 113 8.17 -20.29 20.06
N LYS A 114 7.90 -19.18 20.77
CA LYS A 114 7.45 -19.20 22.18
C LYS A 114 5.96 -19.46 22.34
N MET A 115 5.16 -19.24 21.30
CA MET A 115 3.70 -19.43 21.32
C MET A 115 3.31 -20.91 21.13
N PHE A 116 4.18 -21.71 20.52
CA PHE A 116 3.95 -23.13 20.19
C PHE A 116 4.78 -24.10 21.05
N GLN A 117 5.41 -23.63 22.13
CA GLN A 117 6.12 -24.43 23.14
C GLN A 117 5.30 -24.48 24.42
#